data_AF-A0A7C5MWR5-F1
#
_entry.id   AF-A0A7C5MWR5-F1
#
_cell.length_a   1.000
_cell.length_b   1.000
_cell.length_c   1.000
_cell.angle_alpha   90.00
_cell.angle_beta   90.00
_cell.angle_gamma   90.00
#
_symmetry.space_group_name_H-M   'P 1'
#
loop_
_entity.id
_entity.type
_entity.pdbx_description
1 polymer ?
#
loop_
_entity_poly.entity_id
_entity_poly.type
_entity_poly.pdbx_seq_one_letter_code
_entity_poly.pdbx_strand_id
1 'polypeptide(L)' 'MNLKNVFSAAQGRRKRYGMAKALRLCGLTLEGDHHRALADAKNIARMLPWIVGGERIGK' A
#
# COMPACT_ATOMS: atom_id res chain seq x y z
N MET A 1 -12.63 6.33 -3.46
CA MET A 1 -11.26 6.20 -4.02
C MET A 1 -10.67 4.87 -3.59
N ASN A 2 -10.23 4.02 -4.52
CA ASN A 2 -9.69 2.70 -4.16
C ASN A 2 -8.17 2.79 -4.05
N LEU A 3 -7.66 2.82 -2.83
CA LEU A 3 -6.27 3.21 -2.54
C LEU A 3 -5.22 2.31 -3.23
N LYS A 4 -5.56 1.04 -3.48
CA LYS A 4 -4.74 0.11 -4.27
C LYS A 4 -4.48 0.58 -5.70
N ASN A 5 -5.42 1.33 -6.29
CA ASN A 5 -5.26 1.94 -7.60
C ASN A 5 -4.33 3.14 -7.53
N VAL A 6 -4.44 3.93 -6.46
CA VAL A 6 -3.64 5.15 -6.24
C VAL A 6 -2.18 4.76 -5.99
N PHE A 7 -1.93 3.72 -5.18
CA PHE A 7 -0.58 3.19 -4.99
C PHE A 7 0.03 2.68 -6.31
N SER A 8 -0.71 1.89 -7.08
CA SER A 8 -0.21 1.36 -8.35
C SER A 8 0.08 2.48 -9.36
N ALA A 9 -0.77 3.52 -9.40
CA ALA A 9 -0.57 4.71 -10.22
C ALA A 9 0.63 5.55 -9.75
N ALA A 10 0.74 5.80 -8.44
CA ALA A 10 1.86 6.53 -7.84
C ALA A 10 3.21 5.86 -8.15
N GLN A 11 3.24 4.52 -8.15
CA GLN A 11 4.42 3.73 -8.49
C GLN A 11 4.62 3.51 -10.00
N GLY A 12 3.75 4.04 -10.86
CA GLY A 12 3.86 3.91 -12.32
C GLY A 12 3.64 2.48 -12.85
N ARG A 13 2.94 1.63 -12.09
CA ARG A 13 2.77 0.21 -12.40
C ARG A 13 1.39 -0.06 -13.00
N ARG A 14 1.37 -0.73 -14.16
CA ARG A 14 0.15 -1.09 -14.89
C ARG A 14 -0.64 -2.24 -14.24
N LYS A 15 0.02 -3.08 -13.42
CA LYS A 15 -0.61 -4.16 -12.64
C LYS A 15 -0.96 -3.68 -11.24
N ARG A 16 -2.17 -4.05 -10.78
CA ARG A 16 -2.61 -3.84 -9.40
C ARG A 16 -1.90 -4.79 -8.44
N TYR A 17 -1.39 -4.26 -7.34
CA TYR A 17 -0.90 -5.07 -6.22
C TYR A 17 -2.02 -5.29 -5.20
N GLY A 18 -2.11 -6.51 -4.66
CA GLY A 18 -2.87 -6.76 -3.43
C GLY A 18 -2.18 -6.10 -2.23
N MET A 19 -2.93 -5.80 -1.17
CA MET A 19 -2.45 -5.05 0.00
C MET A 19 -1.20 -5.65 0.64
N ALA A 20 -1.21 -6.95 0.93
CA ALA A 20 -0.06 -7.65 1.50
C ALA A 20 1.19 -7.56 0.61
N LYS A 21 1.01 -7.66 -0.72
CA LYS A 21 2.11 -7.52 -1.68
C LYS A 21 2.63 -6.09 -1.74
N ALA A 22 1.75 -5.10 -1.69
CA ALA A 22 2.10 -3.69 -1.71
C ALA A 22 2.87 -3.29 -0.44
N LEU A 23 2.41 -3.72 0.73
CA LEU A 23 3.11 -3.54 2.00
C LEU A 23 4.50 -4.17 1.98
N ARG A 24 4.62 -5.42 1.52
CA ARG A 24 5.93 -6.09 1.40
C ARG A 24 6.90 -5.34 0.50
N LEU A 25 6.42 -4.75 -0.61
CA LEU A 25 7.24 -3.92 -1.50
C LEU A 25 7.67 -2.59 -0.87
N CYS A 26 6.93 -2.10 0.11
CA CYS A 26 7.30 -0.95 0.94
C CYS A 26 8.16 -1.35 2.16
N GLY A 27 8.53 -2.64 2.30
CA GLY A 27 9.23 -3.14 3.48
C GLY A 27 8.34 -3.25 4.73
N LEU A 28 7.03 -3.19 4.58
CA LEU A 28 6.04 -3.22 5.66
C LEU A 28 5.41 -4.61 5.78
N THR A 29 5.16 -5.03 7.01
CA THR A 29 4.34 -6.21 7.34
C THR A 29 2.87 -5.83 7.45
N LEU A 30 1.99 -6.74 7.02
CA LEU A 30 0.55 -6.60 7.19
C LEU A 30 0.20 -6.74 8.67
N GLU A 31 -0.38 -5.70 9.25
CA GLU A 31 -0.85 -5.72 10.64
C GLU A 31 -2.35 -5.99 10.71
N GLY A 32 -2.74 -6.87 11.63
CA GLY A 32 -4.13 -7.14 12.01
C GLY A 32 -4.79 -8.31 11.29
N ASP A 33 -5.89 -8.80 11.88
CA ASP A 33 -6.75 -9.79 11.26
C ASP A 33 -7.34 -9.25 9.96
N HIS A 34 -7.24 -10.08 8.92
CA HIS A 34 -7.95 -9.90 7.66
C HIS A 34 -9.41 -9.54 8.01
N HIS A 35 -9.94 -8.44 7.47
CA HIS A 35 -11.34 -7.97 7.60
C HIS A 35 -11.69 -6.96 8.71
N ARG A 36 -10.74 -6.44 9.50
CA ARG A 36 -11.02 -5.24 10.33
C ARG A 36 -10.69 -3.94 9.59
N ALA A 37 -11.70 -3.11 9.36
CA ALA A 37 -11.55 -1.80 8.70
C ALA A 37 -10.49 -0.89 9.37
N LEU A 38 -10.31 -0.98 10.69
CA LEU A 38 -9.28 -0.23 11.41
C LEU A 38 -7.86 -0.70 11.07
N ALA A 39 -7.65 -2.01 10.91
CA ALA A 39 -6.35 -2.56 10.54
C ALA A 39 -5.98 -2.14 9.12
N ASP A 40 -6.94 -2.20 8.19
CA ASP A 40 -6.75 -1.69 6.83
C ASP A 40 -6.41 -0.19 6.82
N ALA A 41 -7.10 0.64 7.61
CA ALA A 41 -6.79 2.07 7.70
C ALA A 41 -5.36 2.34 8.22
N LYS A 42 -4.89 1.58 9.20
CA LYS A 42 -3.52 1.68 9.73
C LYS A 42 -2.48 1.31 8.68
N ASN A 43 -2.67 0.16 8.02
CA ASN A 43 -1.78 -0.30 6.96
C ASN A 43 -1.74 0.70 5.78
N ILE A 44 -2.88 1.30 5.44
CA ILE A 44 -3.01 2.36 4.45
C ILE A 44 -2.22 3.62 4.87
N ALA A 45 -2.38 4.06 6.12
CA ALA A 45 -1.70 5.24 6.63
C ALA A 45 -0.18 5.08 6.56
N ARG A 46 0.31 3.88 6.89
CA ARG A 46 1.74 3.53 6.79
C ARG A 46 2.25 3.55 5.34
N MET A 47 1.39 3.33 4.35
CA MET A 47 1.77 3.37 2.93
C MET A 47 1.73 4.77 2.31
N LEU A 48 1.22 5.79 3.00
CA LEU A 48 1.07 7.14 2.45
C LEU A 48 2.37 7.75 1.87
N PRO A 49 3.57 7.54 2.46
CA PRO A 49 4.83 8.04 1.86
C PRO A 49 5.06 7.55 0.42
N TRP A 50 4.67 6.32 0.09
CA TRP A 50 4.76 5.75 -1.26
C TRP A 50 3.56 6.09 -2.16
N ILE A 51 2.50 6.66 -1.62
CA ILE A 51 1.29 7.02 -2.38
C ILE A 51 1.32 8.51 -2.75
N VAL A 52 1.65 9.37 -1.80
CA VAL A 52 1.65 10.83 -1.95
C VAL A 52 2.99 11.49 -1.59
N GLY A 53 3.85 10.82 -0.82
CA GLY A 53 5.12 11.36 -0.35
C GLY A 53 6.29 11.24 -1.34
N GLY A 54 6.10 10.61 -2.49
CA GLY A 54 7.11 10.48 -3.54
C GLY A 54 8.10 9.33 -3.36
N GLU A 55 8.00 8.53 -2.29
CA GLU A 55 8.84 7.36 -2.10
C GLU A 55 8.58 6.29 -3.16
N ARG A 56 9.65 5.67 -3.64
CA ARG A 56 9.60 4.60 -4.64
C ARG A 56 9.83 3.26 -3.98
N ILE A 57 9.06 2.25 -4.36
CA ILE A 57 9.33 0.88 -3.93
C ILE A 57 10.72 0.44 -4.41
N GLY A 58 11.45 -0.27 -3.55
CA GLY A 58 12.72 -0.88 -3.91
C GLY A 58 12.57 -1.88 -5.05
N LYS A 59 13.61 -2.00 -5.89
CA LYS A 59 13.64 -2.90 -7.05
C LYS A 59 13.53 -4.37 -6.64
#